data_AF-A0A7Y8LNP6-F1
#
_entry.id   AF-A0A7Y8LNP6-F1
#
_cell.length_a   1.000
_cell.length_b   1.000
_cell.length_c   1.000
_cell.angle_alpha   90.00
_cell.angle_beta   90.00
_cell.angle_gamma   90.00
#
_symmetry.space_group_name_H-M   'P 1'
#
loop_
_entity.id
_entity.type
_entity.pdbx_description
1 polymer ?
#
loop_
_entity_poly.entity_id
_entity_poly.type
_entity_poly.pdbx_seq_one_letter_code
_entity_poly.pdbx_strand_id
1 'polypeptide(L)'
;QRAFKQMEKLVSLYGPEVIIWRYDPLVFFNYQGRLETNHHLATFAEYLKAINELDITRCYTSFAFLYPKVIKRAKYLPLLEWVEIEKRVKFDILREMVELAATYGVQVYSCSNDALLQVEGIKKGHCIDGRLLNQLGSERVSEKSAPSRADCGCTHSIDIGDYVKTICKYHCRYCYARP
;
A
#
# COMPACT_ATOMS: atom_id res chain seq x y z
N GLN A 1 -10.40 -7.45 -12.36
CA GLN A 1 -11.30 -6.89 -13.39
C GLN A 1 -12.21 -5.77 -12.87
N ARG A 2 -13.08 -5.99 -11.85
CA ARG A 2 -13.98 -4.91 -11.34
C ARG A 2 -13.24 -3.68 -10.78
N ALA A 3 -12.13 -3.90 -10.06
CA ALA A 3 -11.33 -2.81 -9.50
C ALA A 3 -10.70 -1.92 -10.60
N PHE A 4 -10.18 -2.52 -11.67
CA PHE A 4 -9.63 -1.79 -12.81
C PHE A 4 -10.71 -0.94 -13.52
N LYS A 5 -11.92 -1.48 -13.73
CA LYS A 5 -13.05 -0.68 -14.27
C LYS A 5 -13.43 0.51 -13.38
N GLN A 6 -13.32 0.36 -12.06
CA GLN A 6 -13.55 1.48 -11.16
C GLN A 6 -12.43 2.52 -11.28
N MET A 7 -11.18 2.06 -11.43
CA MET A 7 -10.02 2.93 -11.65
C MET A 7 -10.14 3.71 -12.96
N GLU A 8 -10.51 3.06 -14.08
CA GLU A 8 -10.83 3.71 -15.36
C GLU A 8 -11.85 4.86 -15.19
N LYS A 9 -12.93 4.60 -14.45
CA LYS A 9 -13.95 5.62 -14.15
C LYS A 9 -13.39 6.80 -13.34
N LEU A 10 -12.53 6.52 -12.36
CA LEU A 10 -11.93 7.58 -11.54
C LEU A 10 -10.96 8.43 -12.37
N VAL A 11 -10.14 7.80 -13.21
CA VAL A 11 -9.23 8.48 -14.13
C VAL A 11 -10.02 9.38 -15.09
N SER A 12 -11.13 8.88 -15.65
CA SER A 12 -12.02 9.68 -16.52
C SER A 12 -12.62 10.91 -15.83
N LEU A 13 -12.80 10.88 -14.51
CA LEU A 13 -13.44 11.98 -13.77
C LEU A 13 -12.45 13.00 -13.24
N TYR A 14 -11.25 12.56 -12.86
CA TYR A 14 -10.32 13.37 -12.06
C TYR A 14 -8.90 13.41 -12.61
N GLY A 15 -8.62 12.70 -13.70
CA GLY A 15 -7.27 12.53 -14.22
C GLY A 15 -6.48 11.43 -13.51
N PRO A 16 -5.45 10.86 -14.16
CA PRO A 16 -4.61 9.83 -13.56
C PRO A 16 -3.73 10.33 -12.40
N GLU A 17 -3.42 11.63 -12.38
CA GLU A 17 -2.53 12.27 -11.43
C GLU A 17 -3.10 12.33 -10.01
N VAL A 18 -4.42 12.20 -9.83
CA VAL A 18 -5.03 12.09 -8.50
C VAL A 18 -4.98 10.67 -7.94
N ILE A 19 -4.67 9.67 -8.77
CA ILE A 19 -4.72 8.27 -8.38
C ILE A 19 -3.41 7.82 -7.77
N ILE A 20 -3.51 7.34 -6.53
CA ILE A 20 -2.47 6.56 -5.87
C ILE A 20 -3.03 5.15 -5.70
N TRP A 21 -2.52 4.20 -6.48
CA TRP A 21 -2.89 2.81 -6.29
C TRP A 21 -1.96 2.16 -5.28
N ARG A 22 -2.48 1.16 -4.56
CA ARG A 22 -1.73 0.48 -3.51
C ARG A 22 -1.58 -1.00 -3.84
N TYR A 23 -0.34 -1.44 -4.03
CA TYR A 23 0.02 -2.85 -4.02
C TYR A 23 0.46 -3.21 -2.60
N ASP A 24 -0.52 -3.32 -1.71
CA ASP A 24 -0.30 -3.17 -0.27
C ASP A 24 -1.36 -3.91 0.57
N PRO A 25 -0.99 -4.45 1.74
CA PRO A 25 0.38 -4.73 2.16
C PRO A 25 0.91 -6.01 1.52
N LEU A 26 2.24 -6.11 1.44
CA LEU A 26 2.93 -7.36 1.18
C LEU A 26 2.90 -8.20 2.46
N VAL A 27 2.41 -9.43 2.37
CA VAL A 27 2.16 -10.30 3.52
C VAL A 27 2.81 -11.65 3.32
N PHE A 28 3.48 -12.13 4.36
CA PHE A 28 4.15 -13.43 4.39
C PHE A 28 3.54 -14.28 5.49
N PHE A 29 3.34 -15.56 5.20
CA PHE A 29 2.75 -16.50 6.14
C PHE A 29 3.19 -17.92 5.83
N ASN A 30 3.33 -18.76 6.85
CA ASN A 30 3.41 -20.19 6.64
C ASN A 30 2.00 -20.74 6.44
N TYR A 31 1.80 -21.52 5.38
CA TYR A 31 0.60 -22.31 5.16
C TYR A 31 0.97 -23.77 4.96
N GLN A 32 0.47 -24.65 5.83
CA GLN A 32 0.77 -26.09 5.79
C GLN A 32 2.29 -26.40 5.75
N GLY A 33 3.09 -25.63 6.49
CA GLY A 33 4.54 -25.81 6.59
C GLY A 33 5.35 -25.21 5.43
N ARG A 34 4.73 -24.45 4.52
CA ARG A 34 5.40 -23.75 3.43
C ARG A 34 5.29 -22.25 3.61
N LEU A 35 6.37 -21.52 3.37
CA LEU A 35 6.35 -20.06 3.34
C LEU A 35 5.66 -19.58 2.07
N GLU A 36 4.60 -18.80 2.24
CA GLU A 36 3.76 -18.25 1.20
C GLU A 36 3.71 -16.72 1.29
N THR A 37 3.36 -16.07 0.18
CA THR A 37 3.20 -14.62 0.09
C THR A 37 2.11 -14.22 -0.88
N ASN A 38 1.54 -13.02 -0.70
CA ASN A 38 0.67 -12.40 -1.72
C ASN A 38 1.46 -11.65 -2.80
N HIS A 39 2.79 -11.57 -2.67
CA HIS A 39 3.64 -10.90 -3.63
C HIS A 39 4.23 -11.88 -4.65
N HIS A 40 3.87 -11.68 -5.91
CA HIS A 40 4.51 -12.37 -7.04
C HIS A 40 4.86 -11.34 -8.11
N LEU A 41 6.11 -11.33 -8.56
CA LEU A 41 6.60 -10.33 -9.52
C LEU A 41 5.82 -10.39 -10.85
N ALA A 42 5.46 -11.58 -11.31
CA ALA A 42 4.62 -11.75 -12.51
C ALA A 42 3.24 -11.10 -12.35
N THR A 43 2.58 -11.30 -11.21
CA THR A 43 1.28 -10.65 -10.93
C THR A 43 1.43 -9.14 -10.79
N PHE A 44 2.51 -8.66 -10.18
CA PHE A 44 2.80 -7.23 -10.10
C PHE A 44 3.03 -6.63 -11.50
N ALA A 45 3.73 -7.33 -12.40
CA ALA A 45 3.90 -6.93 -13.80
C ALA A 45 2.57 -6.81 -14.55
N GLU A 46 1.66 -7.77 -14.38
CA GLU A 46 0.32 -7.72 -14.96
C GLU A 46 -0.47 -6.48 -14.49
N TYR A 47 -0.36 -6.13 -13.21
CA TYR A 47 -1.01 -4.94 -12.66
C TYR A 47 -0.36 -3.67 -13.17
N LEU A 48 0.97 -3.59 -13.21
CA LEU A 48 1.70 -2.46 -13.79
C LEU A 48 1.28 -2.21 -15.23
N LYS A 49 1.18 -3.25 -16.05
CA LYS A 49 0.72 -3.13 -17.44
C LYS A 49 -0.67 -2.49 -17.52
N ALA A 50 -1.64 -3.03 -16.77
CA ALA A 50 -3.01 -2.52 -16.78
C ALA A 50 -3.13 -1.08 -16.25
N ILE A 51 -2.25 -0.69 -15.33
CA ILE A 51 -2.26 0.64 -14.71
C ILE A 51 -1.55 1.67 -15.58
N ASN A 52 -0.49 1.26 -16.26
CA ASN A 52 0.21 2.08 -17.23
C ASN A 52 -0.67 2.43 -18.44
N GLU A 53 -1.59 1.56 -18.84
CA GLU A 53 -2.62 1.86 -19.86
C GLU A 53 -3.57 3.02 -19.44
N LEU A 54 -3.56 3.41 -18.17
CA LEU A 54 -4.35 4.51 -17.61
C LEU A 54 -3.48 5.72 -17.21
N ASP A 55 -2.21 5.76 -17.60
CA ASP A 55 -1.26 6.85 -17.30
C ASP A 55 -1.04 7.12 -15.79
N ILE A 56 -1.33 6.14 -14.93
CA ILE A 56 -1.14 6.26 -13.47
C ILE A 56 0.31 5.95 -13.11
N THR A 57 0.97 6.87 -12.40
CA THR A 57 2.42 6.81 -12.17
C THR A 57 2.81 6.60 -10.70
N ARG A 58 1.87 6.47 -9.76
CA ARG A 58 2.17 6.37 -8.31
C ARG A 58 1.67 5.06 -7.70
N CYS A 59 2.59 4.19 -7.32
CA CYS A 59 2.32 2.94 -6.61
C CYS A 59 2.79 3.03 -5.16
N TYR A 60 1.90 2.77 -4.21
CA TYR A 60 2.25 2.71 -2.79
C TYR A 60 2.30 1.25 -2.33
N THR A 61 3.30 0.93 -1.52
CA THR A 61 3.44 -0.39 -0.91
C THR A 61 3.96 -0.29 0.53
N SER A 62 3.84 -1.38 1.27
CA SER A 62 4.38 -1.60 2.60
C SER A 62 4.39 -3.09 2.90
N PHE A 63 5.10 -3.48 3.96
CA PHE A 63 5.00 -4.83 4.51
C PHE A 63 3.99 -4.84 5.65
N ALA A 64 3.21 -5.91 5.73
CA ALA A 64 2.27 -6.11 6.81
C ALA A 64 2.95 -5.99 8.17
N PHE A 65 2.27 -5.32 9.11
CA PHE A 65 2.71 -5.23 10.49
C PHE A 65 1.92 -6.24 11.32
N LEU A 66 2.60 -7.07 12.09
CA LEU A 66 1.97 -8.11 12.90
C LEU A 66 1.41 -7.53 14.21
N TYR A 67 0.29 -6.82 14.12
CA TYR A 67 -0.40 -6.27 15.29
C TYR A 67 -0.79 -7.38 16.28
N PRO A 68 -0.83 -7.12 17.61
CA PRO A 68 -1.21 -8.11 18.61
C PRO A 68 -2.55 -8.81 18.34
N LYS A 69 -3.53 -8.08 17.79
CA LYS A 69 -4.85 -8.62 17.40
C LYS A 69 -4.81 -9.50 16.14
N VAL A 70 -3.85 -9.30 15.25
CA VAL A 70 -3.61 -10.17 14.09
C VAL A 70 -3.03 -11.49 14.58
N ILE A 71 -2.00 -11.43 15.42
CA ILE A 71 -1.37 -12.60 16.04
C ILE A 71 -2.39 -13.40 16.87
N LYS A 72 -3.19 -12.72 17.72
CA LYS A 72 -4.21 -13.39 18.55
C LYS A 72 -5.24 -14.16 17.71
N ARG A 73 -5.67 -13.60 16.57
CA ARG A 73 -6.64 -14.27 15.68
C ARG A 73 -6.03 -15.44 14.92
N ALA A 74 -4.74 -15.37 14.59
CA ALA A 74 -4.04 -16.47 13.94
C ALA A 74 -4.03 -17.76 14.78
N LYS A 75 -4.13 -17.66 16.11
CA LYS A 75 -4.27 -18.84 17.00
C LYS A 75 -5.47 -19.73 16.68
N TYR A 76 -6.50 -19.20 16.03
CA TYR A 76 -7.68 -19.95 15.61
C TYR A 76 -7.58 -20.47 14.17
N LEU A 77 -6.42 -20.33 13.53
CA LEU A 77 -6.12 -20.75 12.16
C LEU A 77 -5.00 -21.81 12.21
N PRO A 78 -5.32 -23.09 12.42
CA PRO A 78 -4.31 -24.12 12.75
C PRO A 78 -3.28 -24.36 11.64
N LEU A 79 -3.55 -23.91 10.42
CA LEU A 79 -2.67 -24.08 9.26
C LEU A 79 -1.94 -22.80 8.86
N LEU A 80 -2.19 -21.67 9.53
CA LEU A 80 -1.66 -20.37 9.13
C LEU A 80 -0.89 -19.71 10.28
N GLU A 81 0.36 -19.37 10.00
CA GLU A 81 1.22 -18.59 10.88
C GLU A 81 1.72 -17.36 10.12
N TRP A 82 1.59 -16.17 10.70
CA TRP A 82 2.15 -14.98 10.08
C TRP A 82 3.67 -14.94 10.23
N VAL A 83 4.36 -14.57 9.16
CA VAL A 83 5.83 -14.53 9.14
C VAL A 83 6.29 -13.09 8.98
N GLU A 84 7.13 -12.64 9.91
CA GLU A 84 7.89 -11.40 9.77
C GLU A 84 9.21 -11.74 9.06
N ILE A 85 9.34 -11.34 7.80
CA ILE A 85 10.57 -11.59 7.04
C ILE A 85 11.68 -10.61 7.42
N GLU A 86 12.92 -11.06 7.22
CA GLU A 86 14.10 -10.24 7.50
C GLU A 86 14.18 -8.98 6.65
N LYS A 87 14.83 -7.95 7.20
CA LYS A 87 15.03 -6.65 6.53
C LYS A 87 15.70 -6.80 5.16
N ARG A 88 16.67 -7.71 5.03
CA ARG A 88 17.37 -7.97 3.77
C ARG A 88 16.42 -8.47 2.68
N VAL A 89 15.56 -9.44 3.00
CA VAL A 89 14.57 -9.98 2.07
C VAL A 89 13.58 -8.90 1.63
N LYS A 90 13.13 -8.04 2.56
CA LYS A 90 12.30 -6.87 2.21
C LYS A 90 12.97 -5.95 1.21
N PHE A 91 14.27 -5.72 1.36
CA PHE A 91 15.03 -4.86 0.46
C PHE A 91 15.18 -5.49 -0.93
N ASP A 92 15.43 -6.79 -0.99
CA ASP A 92 15.54 -7.51 -2.27
C ASP A 92 14.22 -7.43 -3.06
N ILE A 93 13.08 -7.68 -2.40
CA ILE A 93 11.74 -7.52 -2.99
C ILE A 93 11.51 -6.09 -3.50
N LEU A 94 11.83 -5.08 -2.69
CA LEU A 94 11.61 -3.69 -3.10
C LEU A 94 12.50 -3.29 -4.28
N ARG A 95 13.72 -3.81 -4.38
CA ARG A 95 14.59 -3.57 -5.55
C ARG A 95 13.96 -4.13 -6.81
N GLU A 96 13.53 -5.40 -6.80
CA GLU A 96 12.84 -6.02 -7.93
C GLU A 96 11.57 -5.24 -8.33
N MET A 97 10.79 -4.81 -7.34
CA MET A 97 9.59 -4.01 -7.58
C MET A 97 9.91 -2.64 -8.21
N VAL A 98 10.94 -1.94 -7.72
CA VAL A 98 11.36 -0.64 -8.26
C VAL A 98 11.87 -0.77 -9.67
N GLU A 99 12.77 -1.72 -9.92
CA GLU A 99 13.34 -1.98 -11.23
C GLU A 99 12.24 -2.26 -12.26
N LEU A 100 11.30 -3.15 -11.92
CA LEU A 100 10.17 -3.46 -12.78
C LEU A 100 9.25 -2.25 -12.97
N ALA A 101 8.85 -1.57 -11.90
CA ALA A 101 7.95 -0.41 -12.00
C ALA A 101 8.55 0.73 -12.82
N ALA A 102 9.87 0.94 -12.76
CA ALA A 102 10.57 1.95 -13.54
C ALA A 102 10.43 1.71 -15.05
N THR A 103 10.37 0.45 -15.51
CA THR A 103 10.12 0.11 -16.93
C THR A 103 8.74 0.56 -17.44
N TYR A 104 7.81 0.84 -16.52
CA TYR A 104 6.47 1.37 -16.81
C TYR A 104 6.34 2.86 -16.39
N GLY A 105 7.44 3.55 -16.05
CA GLY A 105 7.37 4.93 -15.58
C GLY A 105 6.64 5.11 -14.24
N VAL A 106 6.46 4.03 -13.46
CA VAL A 106 5.75 4.07 -12.18
C VAL A 106 6.74 4.25 -11.03
N GLN A 107 6.51 5.28 -10.22
CA GLN A 107 7.24 5.54 -8.99
C GLN A 107 6.65 4.74 -7.83
N VAL A 108 7.49 3.95 -7.16
CA VAL A 108 7.14 3.21 -5.95
C VAL A 108 7.38 4.06 -4.70
N TYR A 109 6.42 4.04 -3.78
CA TYR A 109 6.48 4.73 -2.50
C TYR A 109 6.30 3.75 -1.35
N SER A 110 7.06 3.94 -0.28
CA SER A 110 6.88 3.21 0.97
C SER A 110 6.08 4.02 1.98
N CYS A 111 5.00 3.43 2.50
CA CYS A 111 4.18 4.07 3.53
C CYS A 111 4.71 3.77 4.94
N SER A 112 5.30 4.78 5.59
CA SER A 112 5.67 4.79 7.01
C SER A 112 6.49 3.60 7.48
N ASN A 113 7.65 3.47 6.86
CA ASN A 113 8.76 2.68 7.35
C ASN A 113 10.01 3.29 6.73
N ASP A 114 10.62 4.25 7.42
CA ASP A 114 11.72 5.03 6.84
C ASP A 114 12.96 4.15 6.60
N ALA A 115 13.07 2.99 7.27
CA ALA A 115 14.13 2.03 6.99
C ALA A 115 14.07 1.49 5.55
N LEU A 116 12.89 1.45 4.92
CA LEU A 116 12.74 0.99 3.53
C LEU A 116 13.23 2.03 2.50
N LEU A 117 13.41 3.28 2.89
CA LEU A 117 13.94 4.35 2.02
C LEU A 117 15.43 4.17 1.71
N GLN A 118 16.10 3.21 2.36
CA GLN A 118 17.47 2.79 2.03
C GLN A 118 17.55 2.05 0.69
N VAL A 119 16.41 1.57 0.16
CA VAL A 119 16.34 0.99 -1.18
C VAL A 119 16.26 2.10 -2.20
N GLU A 120 17.24 2.16 -3.11
CA GLU A 120 17.29 3.16 -4.18
C GLU A 120 16.00 3.13 -5.01
N GLY A 121 15.51 4.32 -5.38
CA GLY A 121 14.28 4.47 -6.13
C GLY A 121 12.99 4.38 -5.32
N ILE A 122 13.01 3.99 -4.04
CA ILE A 122 11.83 4.11 -3.15
C ILE A 122 11.71 5.54 -2.63
N LYS A 123 10.49 6.10 -2.70
CA LYS A 123 10.18 7.40 -2.10
C LYS A 123 9.31 7.28 -0.85
N LYS A 124 9.34 8.30 0.01
CA LYS A 124 8.46 8.37 1.19
C LYS A 124 7.01 8.64 0.77
N GLY A 125 6.12 7.74 1.12
CA GLY A 125 4.69 7.84 0.81
C GLY A 125 3.95 8.78 1.76
N HIS A 126 3.00 9.52 1.20
CA HIS A 126 2.11 10.46 1.87
C HIS A 126 0.67 10.07 1.50
N CYS A 127 -0.03 9.35 2.37
CA CYS A 127 -1.43 8.96 2.06
C CYS A 127 -2.33 10.19 1.96
N ILE A 128 -2.02 11.23 2.74
CA ILE A 128 -2.61 12.56 2.63
C ILE A 128 -1.47 13.55 2.36
N ASP A 129 -1.35 13.97 1.10
CA ASP A 129 -0.27 14.83 0.62
C ASP A 129 -0.81 16.22 0.25
N GLY A 130 -0.73 17.16 1.20
CA GLY A 130 -1.19 18.53 1.01
C GLY A 130 -0.50 19.26 -0.14
N ARG A 131 0.77 18.92 -0.45
CA ARG A 131 1.50 19.51 -1.57
C ARG A 131 0.91 19.02 -2.89
N LEU A 132 0.70 17.71 -3.02
CA LEU A 132 0.05 17.13 -4.19
C LEU A 132 -1.37 17.69 -4.34
N LEU A 133 -2.17 17.70 -3.27
CA LEU A 133 -3.53 18.23 -3.30
C LEU A 133 -3.56 19.70 -3.72
N ASN A 134 -2.61 20.52 -3.28
CA ASN A 134 -2.49 21.93 -3.69
C ASN A 134 -2.03 22.12 -5.15
N GLN A 135 -1.40 21.11 -5.76
CA GLN A 135 -1.05 21.11 -7.18
C GLN A 135 -2.24 20.71 -8.07
N LEU A 136 -3.09 19.81 -7.56
CA LEU A 136 -4.19 19.22 -8.33
C LEU A 136 -5.54 19.92 -8.12
N GLY A 137 -5.76 20.47 -6.93
CA GLY A 137 -7.03 21.07 -6.53
C GLY A 137 -7.09 22.58 -6.76
N SER A 138 -8.32 23.11 -6.81
CA SER A 138 -8.60 24.54 -6.85
C SER A 138 -8.57 25.20 -5.46
N GLU A 139 -8.80 24.43 -4.41
CA GLU A 139 -8.79 24.90 -3.02
C GLU A 139 -7.46 24.58 -2.33
N ARG A 140 -7.00 25.50 -1.48
CA ARG A 140 -5.78 25.33 -0.71
C ARG A 140 -6.04 24.49 0.54
N VAL A 141 -5.21 23.48 0.74
CA VAL A 141 -5.16 22.65 1.94
C VAL A 141 -3.86 22.84 2.70
N SER A 142 -3.83 22.40 3.96
CA SER A 142 -2.66 22.50 4.82
C SER A 142 -1.53 21.59 4.35
N GLU A 143 -0.34 22.16 4.18
CA GLU A 143 0.90 21.40 3.95
C GLU A 143 1.66 21.10 5.26
N LYS A 144 1.09 21.49 6.41
CA LYS A 144 1.71 21.25 7.71
C LYS A 144 1.82 19.75 7.93
N SER A 145 3.04 19.28 8.19
CA SER A 145 3.27 17.88 8.57
C SER A 145 2.49 17.55 9.85
N ALA A 146 1.72 16.46 9.80
CA ALA A 146 0.94 15.97 10.93
C ALA A 146 0.91 14.43 10.88
N PRO A 147 2.06 13.79 11.14
CA PRO A 147 2.19 12.36 11.01
C PRO A 147 1.33 11.63 12.05
N SER A 148 0.58 10.61 11.62
CA SER A 148 -0.21 9.74 12.52
C SER A 148 0.63 8.70 13.29
N ARG A 149 1.89 8.52 12.88
CA ARG A 149 2.90 7.60 13.43
C ARG A 149 4.30 8.13 13.08
N ALA A 150 5.32 7.72 13.83
CA ALA A 150 6.69 8.28 13.75
C ALA A 150 7.22 8.45 12.31
N ASP A 151 7.05 7.45 11.45
CA ASP A 151 7.60 7.46 10.09
C ASP A 151 6.60 7.96 9.02
N CYS A 152 5.44 8.45 9.42
CA CYS A 152 4.42 8.89 8.47
C CYS A 152 4.83 10.18 7.75
N GLY A 153 4.60 10.26 6.44
CA GLY A 153 4.81 11.50 5.68
C GLY A 153 3.62 12.46 5.72
N CYS A 154 2.42 12.00 6.10
CA CYS A 154 1.18 12.73 5.84
C CYS A 154 1.13 14.15 6.42
N THR A 155 0.41 14.99 5.69
CA THR A 155 0.03 16.34 6.09
C THR A 155 -1.24 16.35 6.95
N HIS A 156 -1.52 17.49 7.57
CA HIS A 156 -2.68 17.69 8.43
C HIS A 156 -3.99 17.35 7.72
N SER A 157 -4.76 16.49 8.38
CA SER A 157 -6.10 16.08 7.96
C SER A 157 -6.94 15.73 9.18
N ILE A 158 -8.25 15.75 8.99
CA ILE A 158 -9.23 15.32 9.97
C ILE A 158 -9.86 14.04 9.42
N ASP A 159 -9.76 12.95 10.20
CA ASP A 159 -10.38 11.68 9.83
C ASP A 159 -11.92 11.79 9.92
N ILE A 160 -12.59 11.35 8.86
CA ILE A 160 -14.06 11.31 8.77
C ILE A 160 -14.59 9.86 8.82
N GLY A 161 -13.68 8.88 8.91
CA GLY A 161 -14.01 7.46 8.93
C GLY A 161 -14.53 6.96 10.27
N ASP A 162 -15.39 5.94 10.22
CA ASP A 162 -15.91 5.26 11.41
C ASP A 162 -15.91 3.75 11.18
N TYR A 163 -14.95 3.05 11.79
CA TYR A 163 -14.85 1.59 11.77
C TYR A 163 -15.86 0.87 12.69
N VAL A 164 -16.58 1.61 13.54
CA VAL A 164 -17.63 1.06 14.42
C VAL A 164 -18.96 1.05 13.67
N LYS A 165 -19.31 2.14 12.98
CA LYS A 165 -20.55 2.24 12.19
C LYS A 165 -20.44 1.57 10.82
N THR A 166 -19.23 1.46 10.27
CA THR A 166 -19.01 0.85 8.95
C THR A 166 -18.52 -0.59 9.10
N ILE A 167 -19.46 -1.54 9.10
CA ILE A 167 -19.13 -2.96 9.23
C ILE A 167 -18.53 -3.49 7.93
N CYS A 168 -17.27 -3.91 7.99
CA CYS A 168 -16.58 -4.59 6.90
C CYS A 168 -16.88 -6.10 6.94
N LYS A 169 -17.48 -6.65 5.88
CA LYS A 169 -17.91 -8.08 5.82
C LYS A 169 -16.92 -9.02 5.14
N TYR A 170 -15.72 -8.54 4.81
CA TYR A 170 -14.72 -9.32 4.08
C TYR A 170 -14.01 -10.38 4.94
N HIS A 171 -14.09 -10.28 6.27
CA HIS A 171 -13.50 -11.24 7.22
C HIS A 171 -12.03 -11.60 6.92
N CYS A 172 -11.24 -10.60 6.50
CA CYS A 172 -9.85 -10.79 6.11
C CYS A 172 -9.03 -11.41 7.25
N ARG A 173 -8.23 -12.44 6.93
CA ARG A 173 -7.31 -13.08 7.90
C ARG A 173 -6.34 -12.04 8.47
N TYR A 174 -5.70 -11.27 7.59
CA TYR A 174 -4.96 -10.06 7.96
C TYR A 174 -5.89 -8.84 7.95
N CYS A 175 -6.56 -8.58 9.08
CA CYS A 175 -7.34 -7.35 9.28
C CYS A 175 -6.71 -6.50 10.39
N TYR A 176 -6.13 -5.35 10.05
CA TYR A 176 -5.55 -4.47 11.08
C TYR A 176 -6.62 -3.66 11.82
N ALA A 177 -7.86 -3.62 11.35
CA ALA A 177 -8.97 -2.93 12.00
C ALA A 177 -9.68 -3.86 13.00
N ARG A 178 -10.97 -4.13 12.78
CA ARG A 178 -11.80 -5.13 13.46
C ARG A 178 -12.70 -5.77 12.39
N PRO A 179 -12.42 -7.01 11.95
CA PRO A 179 -13.25 -7.71 10.97
C PRO A 179 -14.58 -8.16 11.56
#